data_AF-A0A6B3I7C3-F1
#
_entry.id   AF-A0A6B3I7C3-F1
#
_cell.length_a   1.000
_cell.length_b   1.000
_cell.length_c   1.000
_cell.angle_alpha   90.00
_cell.angle_beta   90.00
_cell.angle_gamma   90.00
#
_symmetry.space_group_name_H-M   'P 1'
#
loop_
_entity.id
_entity.type
_entity.pdbx_description
1 polymer ?
#
loop_
_entity_poly.entity_id
_entity_poly.type
_entity_poly.pdbx_seq_one_letter_code
_entity_poly.pdbx_strand_id
1 'polypeptide(L)'
;AASPLARWNATVTPAVALADAHVHRLAAESLLTAAGQVPSGLPADLLRGLHALFALRRVAAHSGDLLARRRLTADQVEHLPDAVDAVLGFLEPHALTLTRAFGVSETLLETHPMLSA
;
A
#
# COMPACT_ATOMS: atom_id res chain seq x y z
N ALA A 1 -36.59 -16.14 12.50
CA ALA A 1 -35.23 -16.04 11.94
C ALA A 1 -35.18 -14.84 11.00
N ALA A 2 -34.10 -14.03 11.00
CA ALA A 2 -33.98 -12.88 10.09
C ALA A 2 -33.93 -13.34 8.62
N SER A 3 -34.57 -12.58 7.71
CA SER A 3 -34.56 -12.88 6.28
C SER A 3 -33.12 -12.88 5.73
N PRO A 4 -32.82 -13.61 4.64
CA PRO A 4 -31.51 -13.59 4.01
C PRO A 4 -31.00 -12.17 3.70
N LEU A 5 -31.90 -11.28 3.27
CA LEU A 5 -31.59 -9.88 3.01
C LEU A 5 -31.28 -9.09 4.28
N ALA A 6 -31.99 -9.34 5.39
CA ALA A 6 -31.70 -8.69 6.66
C ALA A 6 -30.34 -9.11 7.23
N ARG A 7 -29.95 -10.38 7.05
CA ARG A 7 -28.60 -10.85 7.41
C ARG A 7 -27.53 -10.18 6.55
N TRP A 8 -27.75 -10.10 5.24
CA TRP A 8 -26.84 -9.40 4.33
C TRP A 8 -26.65 -7.94 4.71
N ASN A 9 -27.74 -7.20 4.92
CA ASN A 9 -27.68 -5.78 5.29
C ASN A 9 -26.94 -5.55 6.61
N ALA A 10 -27.06 -6.46 7.58
CA ALA A 10 -26.33 -6.38 8.84
C ALA A 10 -24.82 -6.66 8.69
N THR A 11 -24.40 -7.38 7.64
CA THR A 11 -23.01 -7.79 7.41
C THR A 11 -22.34 -7.12 6.21
N VAL A 12 -23.04 -6.25 5.47
CA VAL A 12 -22.51 -5.69 4.22
C VAL A 12 -21.27 -4.84 4.45
N THR A 13 -21.26 -4.02 5.50
CA THR A 13 -20.11 -3.17 5.86
C THR A 13 -18.84 -4.00 6.15
N PRO A 14 -18.86 -5.00 7.06
CA PRO A 14 -17.68 -5.84 7.27
C PRO A 14 -17.33 -6.72 6.05
N ALA A 15 -18.31 -7.12 5.23
CA ALA A 15 -18.04 -7.86 3.99
C ALA A 15 -17.29 -7.01 2.95
N VAL A 16 -17.68 -5.74 2.78
CA VAL A 16 -16.98 -4.79 1.91
C VAL A 16 -15.57 -4.49 2.45
N ALA A 17 -15.42 -4.29 3.77
CA ALA A 17 -14.11 -4.08 4.38
C ALA A 17 -13.17 -5.29 4.18
N LEU A 18 -13.70 -6.51 4.24
CA LEU A 18 -12.94 -7.72 3.96
C LEU A 18 -12.52 -7.79 2.48
N ALA A 19 -13.43 -7.48 1.55
CA ALA A 19 -13.11 -7.44 0.13
C ALA A 19 -12.03 -6.40 -0.18
N ASP A 20 -12.13 -5.20 0.41
CA ASP A 20 -11.11 -4.15 0.29
C ASP A 20 -9.74 -4.63 0.78
N ALA A 21 -9.68 -5.21 1.98
CA ALA A 21 -8.45 -5.75 2.54
C ALA A 21 -7.86 -6.88 1.67
N HIS A 22 -8.70 -7.74 1.10
CA HIS A 22 -8.28 -8.83 0.22
C HIS A 22 -7.65 -8.30 -1.08
N VAL A 23 -8.28 -7.32 -1.73
CA VAL A 23 -7.76 -6.70 -2.97
C VAL A 23 -6.43 -6.00 -2.70
N HIS A 24 -6.32 -5.25 -1.60
CA HIS A 24 -5.06 -4.61 -1.22
C HIS A 24 -3.95 -5.62 -0.97
N ARG A 25 -4.25 -6.75 -0.29
CA ARG A 25 -3.27 -7.84 -0.12
C ARG A 25 -2.80 -8.40 -1.46
N LEU A 26 -3.71 -8.67 -2.40
CA LEU A 26 -3.35 -9.15 -3.74
C LEU A 26 -2.48 -8.16 -4.51
N ALA A 27 -2.79 -6.86 -4.43
CA ALA A 27 -1.99 -5.81 -5.05
C ALA A 27 -0.57 -5.76 -4.47
N ALA A 28 -0.43 -5.83 -3.14
CA ALA A 28 0.86 -5.89 -2.47
C ALA A 28 1.68 -7.13 -2.89
N GLU A 29 1.06 -8.31 -2.90
CA GLU A 29 1.68 -9.56 -3.33
C GLU A 29 2.15 -9.51 -4.78
N SER A 30 1.35 -8.88 -5.65
CA SER A 30 1.70 -8.72 -7.06
C SER A 30 2.92 -7.80 -7.24
N LEU A 31 2.98 -6.69 -6.50
CA LEU A 31 4.13 -5.80 -6.50
C LEU A 31 5.40 -6.47 -5.94
N LEU A 32 5.27 -7.22 -4.84
CA LEU A 32 6.38 -7.97 -4.26
C LEU A 32 6.89 -9.06 -5.21
N THR A 33 5.96 -9.76 -5.88
CA THR A 33 6.30 -10.77 -6.89
C THR A 33 7.05 -10.14 -8.05
N ALA A 34 6.57 -9.00 -8.58
CA ALA A 34 7.25 -8.27 -9.63
C ALA A 34 8.65 -7.81 -9.21
N ALA A 35 8.82 -7.29 -7.98
CA ALA A 35 10.12 -6.93 -7.43
C ALA A 35 11.09 -8.12 -7.37
N GLY A 36 10.58 -9.34 -7.16
CA GLY A 36 11.37 -10.57 -7.19
C GLY A 36 11.81 -11.03 -8.58
N GLN A 37 11.17 -10.55 -9.65
CA GLN A 37 11.56 -10.85 -11.05
C GLN A 37 12.63 -9.90 -11.59
N VAL A 38 12.87 -8.78 -10.91
CA VAL A 38 13.88 -7.80 -11.30
C VAL A 38 15.26 -8.27 -10.82
N PRO A 39 16.32 -8.14 -11.64
CA PRO A 39 17.68 -8.40 -11.19
C PRO A 39 18.01 -7.66 -9.90
N SER A 40 18.75 -8.32 -9.01
CA SER A 40 19.18 -7.74 -7.74
C SER A 40 19.91 -6.41 -7.95
N GLY A 41 19.62 -5.43 -7.10
CA GLY A 41 20.16 -4.08 -7.18
C GLY A 41 19.07 -3.03 -6.91
N LEU A 42 19.43 -1.76 -7.12
CA LEU A 42 18.59 -0.61 -6.78
C LEU A 42 17.15 -0.71 -7.33
N PRO A 43 16.88 -1.12 -8.58
CA PRO A 43 15.50 -1.23 -9.07
C PRO A 43 14.64 -2.22 -8.28
N ALA A 44 15.20 -3.38 -7.91
CA ALA A 44 14.49 -4.36 -7.08
C ALA A 44 14.24 -3.82 -5.67
N ASP A 45 15.20 -3.09 -5.09
CA ASP A 45 15.07 -2.49 -3.77
C ASP A 45 14.04 -1.36 -3.74
N LEU A 46 13.97 -0.54 -4.78
CA LEU A 46 12.95 0.50 -4.92
C LEU A 46 11.53 -0.10 -5.00
N LEU A 47 11.33 -1.19 -5.75
CA LEU A 47 10.03 -1.87 -5.82
C LEU A 47 9.65 -2.52 -4.49
N ARG A 48 10.62 -3.08 -3.76
CA ARG A 48 10.41 -3.58 -2.39
C ARG A 48 10.07 -2.46 -1.42
N GLY A 49 10.71 -1.30 -1.55
CA GLY A 49 10.40 -0.08 -0.79
C GLY A 49 8.97 0.39 -1.05
N LEU A 50 8.53 0.44 -2.31
CA LEU A 50 7.14 0.77 -2.66
C LEU A 50 6.14 -0.25 -2.08
N HIS A 51 6.47 -1.54 -2.15
CA HIS A 51 5.67 -2.59 -1.49
C HIS A 51 5.59 -2.37 0.02
N ALA A 52 6.72 -2.12 0.68
CA ALA A 52 6.77 -1.86 2.12
C ALA A 52 5.92 -0.64 2.50
N LEU A 53 6.06 0.48 1.78
CA LEU A 53 5.27 1.68 2.01
C LEU A 53 3.77 1.41 1.85
N PHE A 54 3.38 0.70 0.79
CA PHE A 54 1.99 0.33 0.53
C PHE A 54 1.41 -0.54 1.66
N ALA A 55 2.15 -1.57 2.08
CA ALA A 55 1.73 -2.47 3.14
C ALA A 55 1.67 -1.77 4.52
N LEU A 56 2.72 -1.02 4.89
CA LEU A 56 2.80 -0.32 6.17
C LEU A 56 1.67 0.70 6.34
N ARG A 57 1.31 1.46 5.29
CA ARG A 57 0.17 2.39 5.34
C ARG A 57 -1.15 1.68 5.62
N ARG A 58 -1.35 0.48 5.05
CA ARG A 58 -2.54 -0.34 5.34
C ARG A 58 -2.51 -0.91 6.76
N VAL A 59 -1.34 -1.36 7.23
CA VAL A 59 -1.17 -1.83 8.62
C VAL A 59 -1.45 -0.71 9.61
N ALA A 60 -0.92 0.50 9.38
CA ALA A 60 -1.17 1.67 10.22
C ALA A 60 -2.66 2.04 10.30
N ALA A 61 -3.36 2.03 9.16
CA ALA A 61 -4.80 2.31 9.10
C ALA A 61 -5.67 1.30 9.87
N HIS A 62 -5.16 0.07 10.10
CA HIS A 62 -5.86 -1.00 10.82
C HIS A 62 -5.16 -1.41 12.12
N SER A 63 -4.23 -0.60 12.61
CA SER A 63 -3.36 -0.92 13.75
C SER A 63 -4.13 -1.26 15.03
N GLY A 64 -5.20 -0.53 15.33
CA GLY A 64 -6.06 -0.78 16.49
C GLY A 64 -6.76 -2.14 16.45
N ASP A 65 -7.30 -2.52 15.28
CA ASP A 65 -7.93 -3.83 15.06
C ASP A 65 -6.93 -4.99 15.16
N LEU A 66 -5.71 -4.77 14.66
CA LEU A 66 -4.61 -5.73 14.71
C LEU A 66 -4.07 -5.88 16.14
N LEU A 67 -3.97 -4.80 16.90
CA LEU A 67 -3.61 -4.81 18.32
C LEU A 67 -4.66 -5.56 19.15
N ALA A 68 -5.95 -5.24 18.96
CA ALA A 68 -7.05 -5.91 19.66
C ALA A 68 -7.07 -7.43 19.41
N ARG A 69 -6.65 -7.87 18.21
CA ARG A 69 -6.52 -9.28 17.81
C ARG A 69 -5.15 -9.89 18.10
N ARG A 70 -4.25 -9.18 18.80
CA ARG A 70 -2.88 -9.61 19.13
C ARG A 70 -2.06 -10.01 17.89
N ARG A 71 -2.33 -9.38 16.74
CA ARG A 71 -1.54 -9.47 15.51
C ARG A 71 -0.43 -8.43 15.46
N LEU A 72 -0.53 -7.38 16.27
CA LEU A 72 0.53 -6.44 16.59
C LEU A 72 0.68 -6.30 18.10
N THR A 73 1.87 -5.94 18.55
CA THR A 73 2.12 -5.47 19.93
C THR A 73 1.95 -3.95 20.02
N ALA A 74 1.81 -3.42 21.23
CA ALA A 74 1.75 -1.96 21.45
C ALA A 74 3.04 -1.28 20.94
N ASP A 75 4.20 -1.85 21.26
CA ASP A 75 5.50 -1.41 20.77
C ASP A 75 5.58 -1.35 19.23
N GLN A 76 5.06 -2.37 18.53
CA GLN A 76 5.00 -2.34 17.07
C GLN A 76 4.11 -1.22 16.55
N VAL A 77 2.97 -0.96 17.20
CA VAL A 77 2.06 0.13 16.81
C VAL A 77 2.73 1.50 17.02
N GLU A 78 3.48 1.67 18.10
CA GLU A 78 4.22 2.90 18.39
C GLU A 78 5.33 3.18 17.36
N HIS A 79 6.02 2.13 16.88
CA HIS A 79 7.09 2.25 15.88
C HIS A 79 6.61 2.26 14.42
N LEU A 80 5.31 2.09 14.15
CA LEU A 80 4.79 2.10 12.76
C LEU A 80 5.07 3.41 12.01
N PRO A 81 4.88 4.61 12.60
CA PRO A 81 5.21 5.86 11.92
C PRO A 81 6.69 5.94 11.52
N ASP A 82 7.60 5.59 12.42
CA ASP A 82 9.04 5.59 12.15
C ASP A 82 9.41 4.62 11.02
N ALA A 83 8.77 3.45 10.97
CA ALA A 83 8.95 2.50 9.89
C ALA A 83 8.47 3.04 8.54
N VAL A 84 7.37 3.80 8.51
CA VAL A 84 6.88 4.48 7.30
C VAL A 84 7.86 5.57 6.87
N ASP A 85 8.32 6.40 7.80
CA ASP A 85 9.25 7.49 7.54
C ASP A 85 10.60 6.99 7.03
N ALA A 86 11.11 5.88 7.57
CA ALA A 86 12.32 5.24 7.09
C ALA A 86 12.21 4.79 5.62
N VAL A 87 11.05 4.23 5.24
CA VAL A 87 10.80 3.84 3.83
C VAL A 87 10.63 5.07 2.94
N LEU A 88 9.96 6.11 3.42
CA LEU A 88 9.84 7.38 2.68
C LEU A 88 11.22 8.01 2.44
N GLY A 89 12.07 8.08 3.47
CA GLY A 89 13.43 8.61 3.33
C GLY A 89 14.31 7.81 2.37
N PHE A 90 14.07 6.49 2.26
CA PHE A 90 14.73 5.67 1.23
C PHE A 90 14.21 5.95 -0.18
N LEU A 91 12.91 6.18 -0.35
CA LEU A 91 12.28 6.37 -1.66
C LEU A 91 12.38 7.80 -2.21
N GLU A 92 12.41 8.80 -1.32
CA GLU A 92 12.39 10.23 -1.67
C GLU A 92 13.47 10.62 -2.70
N PRO A 93 14.75 10.24 -2.54
CA PRO A 93 15.80 10.58 -3.52
C PRO A 93 15.56 10.00 -4.91
N HIS A 94 14.69 8.99 -5.03
CA HIS A 94 14.38 8.26 -6.25
C HIS A 94 12.97 8.52 -6.77
N ALA A 95 12.20 9.43 -6.15
CA ALA A 95 10.80 9.68 -6.50
C ALA A 95 10.65 10.05 -7.99
N LEU A 96 11.50 10.93 -8.52
CA LEU A 96 11.46 11.31 -9.94
C LEU A 96 11.84 10.15 -10.88
N THR A 97 12.75 9.28 -10.46
CA THR A 97 13.10 8.08 -11.24
C THR A 97 11.90 7.14 -11.32
N LEU A 98 11.20 6.94 -10.21
CA LEU A 98 10.00 6.09 -10.13
C LEU A 98 8.85 6.64 -10.98
N THR A 99 8.60 7.95 -10.95
CA THR A 99 7.53 8.56 -11.76
C THR A 99 7.88 8.61 -13.25
N ARG A 100 9.13 8.92 -13.61
CA ARG A 100 9.58 8.90 -15.01
C ARG A 100 9.52 7.51 -15.63
N ALA A 101 9.70 6.45 -14.84
CA ALA A 101 9.63 5.07 -15.31
C ALA A 101 8.26 4.68 -15.90
N PHE A 102 7.18 5.42 -15.59
CA PHE A 102 5.88 5.20 -16.22
C PHE A 102 5.85 5.60 -17.70
N GLY A 103 6.84 6.35 -18.20
CA GLY A 103 6.96 6.69 -19.62
C GLY A 103 5.80 7.53 -20.16
N VAL A 104 5.18 8.35 -19.30
CA VAL A 104 4.08 9.25 -19.70
C VAL A 104 4.60 10.27 -20.70
N SER A 105 3.90 10.43 -21.83
CA SER A 105 4.27 11.39 -22.88
C SER A 105 4.23 12.84 -22.36
N GLU A 106 5.25 13.63 -22.71
CA GLU A 106 5.33 15.06 -22.37
C GLU A 106 4.10 15.82 -22.85
N THR A 107 3.55 15.47 -24.03
CA THR A 107 2.33 16.09 -24.58
C THR A 107 1.09 15.88 -23.69
N LEU A 108 1.03 14.77 -22.94
CA LEU A 108 -0.04 14.53 -21.97
C LEU A 108 0.19 15.30 -20.66
N LEU A 109 1.44 15.53 -20.27
CA LEU A 109 1.80 16.35 -19.11
C LEU A 109 1.53 17.83 -19.37
N GLU A 110 1.82 18.33 -20.57
CA GLU A 110 1.54 19.71 -20.99
C GLU A 110 0.04 20.05 -20.99
N THR A 111 -0.83 19.05 -21.18
CA THR A 111 -2.30 19.22 -21.10
C THR A 111 -2.76 19.48 -19.65
N HIS A 112 -1.93 19.13 -18.67
CA HIS A 112 -2.21 19.30 -17.24
C HIS A 112 -1.05 20.04 -16.55
N PRO A 113 -1.02 21.38 -16.57
CA PRO A 113 0.15 22.17 -16.17
C PRO A 113 0.63 21.98 -14.72
N MET A 114 -0.17 21.34 -13.85
CA MET A 114 0.27 20.96 -12.49
C MET A 114 1.13 19.68 -12.45
N LEU A 115 1.29 18.97 -13.58
CA LEU A 115 2.07 17.73 -13.72
C LEU A 115 3.44 17.96 -14.38
N SER A 116 3.70 19.18 -14.89
CA SER A 116 5.02 19.61 -15.35
C SER A 116 5.88 19.95 -14.13
N ALA A 117 7.06 19.32 -14.03
CA ALA A 117 7.99 19.47 -12.90
C ALA A 117 8.93 20.65 -13.09
#